data_AF-A0A7X6SQR1-F1
#
_entry.id   AF-A0A7X6SQR1-F1
#
_cell.length_a   1.000
_cell.length_b   1.000
_cell.length_c   1.000
_cell.angle_alpha   90.00
_cell.angle_beta   90.00
_cell.angle_gamma   90.00
#
_symmetry.space_group_name_H-M   'P 1'
#
loop_
_entity.id
_entity.type
_entity.pdbx_description
1 polymer ?
#
loop_
_entity_poly.entity_id
_entity_poly.type
_entity_poly.pdbx_seq_one_letter_code
_entity_poly.pdbx_strand_id
1 'polypeptide(L)'
;METSFFNSDIFSYGILPAFIFIARVCDVSLGTLRIIFVSKGKKNIAPFLGFFEVLIWIVAISRIMQNLDNYLTYIAYAGGFATGNYVGMLIEERLAMGIQMIRVFTNKKAEELVQSLNSRGYGATSVQAQGAKEKVHLIYTIIQRNEMEEVLDIINNFNPKAFYTIEDVKAVNEGIFHPRKRKNVIPLSNILREWRRGK
;
A
#
# COMPACT_ATOMS: atom_id res chain seq x y z
N MET A 1 -38.21 17.45 26.88
CA MET A 1 -37.18 17.08 27.88
C MET A 1 -36.16 16.15 27.23
N GLU A 2 -35.27 16.66 26.38
CA GLU A 2 -34.17 15.87 25.77
C GLU A 2 -32.81 16.60 25.76
N THR A 3 -32.73 17.78 26.37
CA THR A 3 -31.56 18.66 26.30
C THR A 3 -30.55 18.50 27.46
N SER A 4 -30.70 17.48 28.31
CA SER A 4 -29.84 17.29 29.50
C SER A 4 -28.58 16.46 29.24
N PHE A 5 -28.55 15.59 28.22
CA PHE A 5 -27.39 14.73 27.97
C PHE A 5 -26.23 15.45 27.28
N PHE A 6 -26.53 16.42 26.42
CA PHE A 6 -25.54 17.19 25.65
C PHE A 6 -24.82 18.28 26.46
N ASN A 7 -25.30 18.62 27.66
CA ASN A 7 -24.73 19.64 28.54
C ASN A 7 -23.94 19.07 29.72
N SER A 8 -23.64 17.77 29.72
CA SER A 8 -22.80 17.18 30.76
C SER A 8 -21.33 17.43 30.44
N ASP A 9 -20.54 17.87 31.44
CA ASP A 9 -19.09 18.07 31.32
C ASP A 9 -18.38 16.83 30.73
N ILE A 10 -18.92 15.63 30.99
CA ILE A 10 -18.46 14.35 30.45
C ILE A 10 -18.55 14.30 28.92
N PHE A 11 -19.64 14.81 28.34
CA PHE A 11 -19.81 14.84 26.89
C PHE A 11 -18.81 15.80 26.24
N SER A 12 -18.70 17.01 26.80
CA SER A 12 -17.83 18.07 26.28
C SER A 12 -16.35 17.72 26.41
N TYR A 13 -15.90 17.21 27.55
CA TYR A 13 -14.47 16.95 27.81
C TYR A 13 -14.01 15.51 27.54
N GLY A 14 -14.94 14.56 27.38
CA GLY A 14 -14.62 13.15 27.11
C GLY A 14 -15.05 12.69 25.72
N ILE A 15 -16.36 12.61 25.51
CA ILE A 15 -16.96 11.96 24.33
C ILE A 15 -16.63 12.75 23.05
N LEU A 16 -16.78 14.08 23.08
CA LEU A 16 -16.55 14.92 21.91
C LEU A 16 -15.07 14.90 21.45
N PRO A 17 -14.07 15.12 22.32
CA PRO A 17 -12.66 14.96 21.95
C PRO A 17 -12.34 13.55 21.43
N ALA A 18 -12.84 12.49 22.07
CA ALA A 18 -12.61 11.12 21.61
C ALA A 18 -13.20 10.88 20.20
N PHE A 19 -14.40 11.40 19.93
CA PHE A 19 -15.01 11.32 18.61
C PHE A 19 -14.19 12.07 17.56
N ILE A 20 -13.74 13.29 17.86
CA ILE A 20 -12.85 14.08 16.98
C ILE A 20 -11.55 13.31 16.70
N PHE A 21 -10.93 12.74 17.73
CA PHE A 21 -9.72 11.94 17.59
C PHE A 21 -9.92 10.79 16.61
N ILE A 22 -10.94 9.95 16.81
CA ILE A 22 -11.22 8.79 15.95
C ILE A 22 -11.54 9.24 14.52
N ALA A 23 -12.37 10.27 14.36
CA ALA A 23 -12.71 10.83 13.06
C ALA A 23 -11.45 11.30 12.31
N ARG A 24 -10.50 11.96 13.00
CA ARG A 24 -9.23 12.39 12.41
C ARG A 24 -8.30 11.24 12.06
N VAL A 25 -8.24 10.18 12.88
CA VAL A 25 -7.49 8.97 12.55
C VAL A 25 -8.02 8.36 11.25
N CYS A 26 -9.34 8.23 11.12
CA CYS A 26 -9.99 7.71 9.91
C CYS A 26 -9.72 8.60 8.69
N ASP A 27 -9.91 9.92 8.82
CA ASP A 27 -9.69 10.87 7.72
C ASP A 27 -8.25 10.79 7.16
N VAL A 28 -7.25 10.90 8.03
CA VAL A 28 -5.85 10.88 7.60
C VAL A 28 -5.46 9.54 7.00
N SER A 29 -5.96 8.44 7.58
CA SER A 29 -5.74 7.09 7.03
C SER A 29 -6.35 6.95 5.61
N LEU A 30 -7.54 7.50 5.38
CA LEU A 30 -8.17 7.55 4.05
C LEU A 30 -7.37 8.42 3.07
N GLY A 31 -6.85 9.56 3.54
CA GLY A 31 -5.96 10.42 2.76
C GLY A 31 -4.69 9.70 2.29
N THR A 32 -4.04 8.93 3.19
CA THR A 32 -2.89 8.08 2.84
C THR A 32 -3.27 7.03 1.80
N LEU A 33 -4.39 6.33 2.01
CA LEU A 33 -4.91 5.35 1.05
C LEU A 33 -5.17 5.97 -0.32
N ARG A 34 -5.78 7.16 -0.36
CA ARG A 34 -6.03 7.91 -1.60
C ARG A 34 -4.72 8.16 -2.33
N ILE A 35 -3.70 8.70 -1.65
CA ILE A 35 -2.39 8.97 -2.26
C ILE A 35 -1.78 7.70 -2.86
N ILE A 36 -1.83 6.58 -2.14
CA ILE A 36 -1.37 5.27 -2.64
C ILE A 36 -2.13 4.89 -3.91
N PHE A 37 -3.47 4.96 -3.90
CA PHE A 37 -4.27 4.60 -5.07
C PHE A 37 -4.05 5.53 -6.27
N VAL A 38 -3.80 6.83 -6.05
CA VAL A 38 -3.42 7.78 -7.10
C VAL A 38 -2.08 7.40 -7.71
N SER A 39 -1.06 7.16 -6.88
CA SER A 39 0.28 6.75 -7.32
C SER A 39 0.26 5.42 -8.10
N LYS A 40 -0.67 4.53 -7.77
CA LYS A 40 -0.90 3.26 -8.50
C LYS A 40 -1.87 3.37 -9.69
N GLY A 41 -2.34 4.58 -10.02
CA GLY A 41 -3.20 4.82 -11.19
C GLY A 41 -4.62 4.25 -11.09
N LYS A 42 -5.12 3.94 -9.88
CA LYS A 42 -6.49 3.45 -9.68
C LYS A 42 -7.51 4.58 -9.69
N LYS A 43 -7.84 5.03 -10.90
CA LYS A 43 -8.69 6.22 -11.18
C LYS A 43 -10.11 6.16 -10.61
N ASN A 44 -10.66 4.98 -10.31
CA ASN A 44 -12.03 4.85 -9.81
C ASN A 44 -12.12 4.92 -8.28
N ILE A 45 -11.06 4.50 -7.57
CA ILE A 45 -11.08 4.37 -6.10
C ILE A 45 -10.63 5.68 -5.44
N ALA A 46 -9.61 6.34 -6.02
CA ALA A 46 -9.06 7.56 -5.44
C ALA A 46 -10.08 8.71 -5.28
N PRO A 47 -10.94 9.02 -6.26
CA PRO A 47 -11.95 10.08 -6.09
C PRO A 47 -12.99 9.74 -5.03
N PHE A 48 -13.40 8.47 -4.95
CA PHE A 48 -14.36 8.00 -3.94
C PHE A 48 -13.79 8.18 -2.53
N LEU A 49 -12.54 7.77 -2.29
CA LEU A 49 -11.89 7.97 -0.99
C LEU A 49 -11.76 9.46 -0.64
N GLY A 50 -11.38 10.31 -1.61
CA GLY A 50 -11.29 11.75 -1.41
C GLY A 50 -12.63 12.41 -1.04
N PHE A 51 -13.75 11.90 -1.57
CA PHE A 51 -15.08 12.38 -1.18
C PHE A 51 -15.37 12.11 0.30
N PHE A 52 -15.13 10.89 0.79
CA PHE A 52 -15.36 10.56 2.21
C PHE A 52 -14.37 11.25 3.15
N GLU A 53 -13.09 11.38 2.76
CA GLU A 53 -12.08 12.17 3.47
C GLU A 53 -12.60 13.60 3.71
N VAL A 54 -12.97 14.32 2.66
CA VAL A 54 -13.45 15.70 2.79
C VAL A 54 -14.72 15.81 3.65
N LEU A 55 -15.65 14.85 3.55
CA LEU A 55 -16.84 14.82 4.43
C LEU A 55 -16.48 14.68 5.91
N ILE A 56 -15.58 13.76 6.26
CA ILE A 56 -15.13 13.57 7.64
C ILE A 56 -14.41 14.82 8.13
N TRP A 57 -13.56 15.41 7.29
CA TRP A 57 -12.86 16.65 7.61
C TRP A 57 -13.83 17.81 7.93
N ILE A 58 -14.84 18.04 7.08
CA ILE A 58 -15.85 19.09 7.28
C ILE A 58 -16.62 18.87 8.59
N VAL A 59 -17.02 17.63 8.89
CA VAL A 59 -17.74 17.32 10.13
C VAL A 59 -16.85 17.56 11.35
N ALA A 60 -15.59 17.11 11.31
CA ALA A 60 -14.66 17.28 12.43
C ALA A 60 -14.33 18.76 12.70
N ILE A 61 -14.02 19.54 11.66
CA ILE A 61 -13.70 20.96 11.84
C ILE A 61 -14.91 21.75 12.32
N SER A 62 -16.12 21.43 11.82
CA SER A 62 -17.36 22.07 12.26
C SER A 62 -17.61 21.86 13.76
N ARG A 63 -17.27 20.68 14.30
CA ARG A 63 -17.38 20.39 15.74
C ARG A 63 -16.36 21.16 16.58
N ILE A 64 -15.15 21.38 16.08
CA ILE A 64 -14.13 22.19 16.76
C ILE A 64 -14.54 23.66 16.77
N MET A 65 -15.00 24.18 15.64
CA MET A 65 -15.46 25.58 15.53
C MET A 65 -16.68 25.88 16.42
N GLN A 66 -17.50 24.88 16.72
CA GLN A 66 -18.60 25.00 17.69
C GLN A 66 -18.15 24.93 19.16
N ASN A 67 -16.93 24.48 19.43
CA ASN A 67 -16.41 24.21 20.80
C ASN A 67 -15.00 24.81 20.99
N LEU A 68 -14.83 26.08 20.60
CA LEU A 68 -13.52 26.75 20.59
C LEU A 68 -12.89 26.89 21.97
N ASP A 69 -13.70 26.93 23.03
CA ASP A 69 -13.23 27.10 24.41
C ASP A 69 -12.62 25.82 25.02
N ASN A 70 -12.78 24.68 24.34
CA ASN A 70 -12.32 23.39 24.85
C ASN A 70 -10.97 22.98 24.25
N TYR A 71 -9.89 23.26 24.97
CA TYR A 71 -8.52 22.91 24.54
C TYR A 71 -8.33 21.41 24.25
N LEU A 72 -9.07 20.51 24.92
CA LEU A 72 -8.97 19.06 24.66
C LEU A 72 -9.40 18.69 23.25
N THR A 73 -10.31 19.44 22.62
CA THR A 73 -10.72 19.17 21.23
C THR A 73 -9.58 19.42 20.24
N TYR A 74 -8.72 20.41 20.50
CA TYR A 74 -7.53 20.69 19.70
C TYR A 74 -6.45 19.63 19.90
N ILE A 75 -6.20 19.22 21.15
CA ILE A 75 -5.27 18.11 21.44
C ILE A 75 -5.76 16.84 20.74
N ALA A 76 -7.05 16.52 20.86
CA ALA A 76 -7.63 15.36 20.20
C ALA A 76 -7.54 15.42 18.68
N TYR A 77 -7.74 16.59 18.08
CA TYR A 77 -7.58 16.78 16.63
C TYR A 77 -6.13 16.56 16.18
N ALA A 78 -5.17 17.19 16.87
CA ALA A 78 -3.75 17.07 16.56
C ALA A 78 -3.23 15.64 16.82
N GLY A 79 -3.63 15.03 17.93
CA GLY A 79 -3.32 13.65 18.28
C GLY A 79 -3.91 12.67 17.27
N GLY A 80 -5.18 12.86 16.89
CA GLY A 80 -5.84 12.02 15.89
C GLY A 80 -5.17 12.14 14.52
N PHE A 81 -4.68 13.33 14.16
CA PHE A 81 -3.88 13.51 12.95
C PHE A 81 -2.55 12.74 13.01
N ALA A 82 -1.80 12.87 14.10
CA ALA A 82 -0.52 12.18 14.27
C ALA A 82 -0.69 10.65 14.27
N THR A 83 -1.66 10.14 15.04
CA THR A 83 -1.99 8.71 15.07
C THR A 83 -2.52 8.23 13.72
N GLY A 84 -3.34 9.02 13.03
CA GLY A 84 -3.84 8.71 11.70
C GLY A 84 -2.73 8.54 10.66
N ASN A 85 -1.66 9.34 10.72
CA ASN A 85 -0.49 9.15 9.87
C ASN A 85 0.21 7.81 10.17
N TYR A 86 0.40 7.48 11.44
CA TYR A 86 1.00 6.20 11.84
C TYR A 86 0.16 5.00 11.39
N VAL A 87 -1.16 5.05 11.60
CA VAL A 87 -2.09 4.02 11.11
C VAL A 87 -2.07 3.94 9.59
N GLY A 88 -2.03 5.08 8.90
CA GLY A 88 -1.89 5.16 7.45
C GLY A 88 -0.63 4.44 6.94
N MET A 89 0.52 4.65 7.59
CA MET A 89 1.77 3.95 7.28
C MET A 89 1.64 2.43 7.51
N LEU A 90 1.04 2.00 8.61
CA LEU A 90 0.80 0.57 8.86
C LEU A 90 -0.12 -0.07 7.80
N ILE A 91 -1.14 0.67 7.36
CA ILE A 91 -2.03 0.22 6.28
C ILE A 91 -1.26 0.12 4.96
N GLU A 92 -0.40 1.10 4.66
CA GLU A 92 0.47 1.09 3.47
C GLU A 92 1.37 -0.15 3.45
N GLU A 93 2.07 -0.41 4.56
CA GLU A 93 2.94 -1.58 4.73
C GLU A 93 2.16 -2.89 4.50
N ARG A 94 0.99 -3.01 5.12
CA ARG A 94 0.14 -4.21 4.99
C ARG A 94 -0.48 -4.39 3.62
N LEU A 95 -0.76 -3.31 2.91
CA LEU A 95 -1.29 -3.41 1.55
C LEU A 95 -0.27 -4.06 0.62
N ALA A 96 1.04 -3.93 0.89
CA ALA A 96 2.14 -4.56 0.14
C ALA A 96 1.91 -4.49 -1.39
N MET A 97 1.31 -3.39 -1.85
CA MET A 97 0.76 -3.28 -3.19
C MET A 97 1.77 -2.62 -4.11
N GLY A 98 2.07 -3.30 -5.21
CA GLY A 98 3.01 -2.82 -6.20
C GLY A 98 3.71 -3.98 -6.89
N ILE A 99 4.43 -3.63 -7.94
CA ILE A 99 5.30 -4.54 -8.67
C ILE A 99 6.71 -4.04 -8.44
N GLN A 100 7.62 -4.96 -8.15
CA GLN A 100 9.03 -4.68 -7.92
C GLN A 100 9.87 -5.56 -8.83
N MET A 101 11.00 -5.01 -9.26
CA MET A 101 12.01 -5.73 -10.01
C MET A 101 13.18 -5.98 -9.08
N ILE A 102 13.55 -7.25 -8.92
CA ILE A 102 14.78 -7.64 -8.27
C ILE A 102 15.83 -7.87 -9.35
N ARG A 103 16.97 -7.20 -9.23
CA ARG A 103 18.15 -7.40 -10.08
C ARG A 103 19.23 -8.05 -9.25
N VAL A 104 19.56 -9.31 -9.55
CA VAL A 104 20.61 -10.07 -8.87
C VAL A 104 21.87 -10.07 -9.74
N PHE A 105 23.02 -9.82 -9.12
CA PHE A 105 24.33 -9.89 -9.75
C PHE A 105 25.04 -11.14 -9.26
N THR A 106 25.41 -12.02 -10.18
CA THR A 106 26.09 -13.28 -9.84
C THR A 106 27.19 -13.60 -10.84
N ASN A 107 28.34 -14.03 -10.34
CA ASN A 107 29.40 -14.66 -11.14
C ASN A 107 29.25 -16.20 -11.20
N LYS A 108 28.30 -16.76 -10.45
CA LYS A 108 28.01 -18.20 -10.38
C LYS A 108 26.75 -18.53 -11.15
N LYS A 109 26.83 -19.62 -11.95
CA LYS A 109 25.74 -20.41 -12.56
C LYS A 109 24.36 -19.74 -12.58
N ALA A 110 24.22 -18.68 -13.37
CA ALA A 110 23.00 -17.89 -13.43
C ALA A 110 21.77 -18.71 -13.85
N GLU A 111 21.99 -19.72 -14.70
CA GLU A 111 20.95 -20.64 -15.17
C GLU A 111 20.26 -21.40 -14.04
N GLU A 112 20.99 -21.84 -13.01
CA GLU A 112 20.40 -22.59 -11.89
C GLU A 112 19.44 -21.69 -11.07
N LEU A 113 19.82 -20.43 -10.83
CA LEU A 113 18.96 -19.48 -10.12
C LEU A 113 17.73 -19.10 -10.95
N VAL A 114 17.90 -18.87 -12.26
CA VAL A 114 16.79 -18.60 -13.18
C VAL A 114 15.82 -19.78 -13.21
N GLN A 115 16.33 -21.01 -13.31
CA GLN A 115 15.51 -22.22 -13.33
C GLN A 115 14.77 -22.42 -12.00
N SER A 116 15.42 -22.16 -10.87
CA SER A 116 14.80 -22.20 -9.54
C SER A 116 13.64 -21.21 -9.43
N LEU A 117 13.84 -19.95 -9.84
CA LEU A 117 12.78 -18.93 -9.85
C LEU A 117 11.63 -19.29 -10.79
N ASN A 118 11.95 -19.69 -12.03
CA ASN A 118 10.96 -20.05 -13.04
C ASN A 118 10.14 -21.29 -12.62
N SER A 119 10.76 -22.28 -11.98
CA SER A 119 10.08 -23.50 -11.51
C SER A 119 9.04 -23.20 -10.43
N ARG A 120 9.25 -22.12 -9.67
CA ARG A 120 8.31 -21.59 -8.68
C ARG A 120 7.36 -20.55 -9.28
N GLY A 121 7.35 -20.37 -10.60
CA GLY A 121 6.43 -19.48 -11.30
C GLY A 121 6.79 -17.99 -11.23
N TYR A 122 8.01 -17.64 -10.82
CA TYR A 122 8.54 -16.28 -10.93
C TYR A 122 9.33 -16.16 -12.22
N GLY A 123 8.85 -15.35 -13.17
CA GLY A 123 9.55 -15.11 -14.43
C GLY A 123 10.91 -14.44 -14.20
N ALA A 124 11.99 -15.16 -14.48
CA ALA A 124 13.36 -14.69 -14.38
C ALA A 124 14.05 -14.69 -15.76
N THR A 125 14.79 -13.62 -16.05
CA THR A 125 15.59 -13.46 -17.28
C THR A 125 17.04 -13.18 -16.91
N SER A 126 18.02 -13.82 -17.57
CA SER A 126 19.44 -13.52 -17.36
C SER A 126 20.07 -12.78 -18.55
N VAL A 127 20.99 -11.88 -18.25
CA VAL A 127 21.80 -11.15 -19.22
C VAL A 127 23.28 -11.30 -18.82
N GLN A 128 24.14 -11.64 -19.77
CA GLN A 128 25.59 -11.61 -19.57
C GLN A 128 26.10 -10.17 -19.60
N ALA A 129 26.94 -9.80 -18.64
CA ALA A 129 27.57 -8.49 -18.55
C ALA A 129 29.02 -8.59 -18.08
N GLN A 130 29.70 -7.45 -18.12
CA GLN A 130 31.08 -7.31 -17.68
C GLN A 130 31.13 -6.41 -16.44
N GLY A 131 31.58 -6.97 -15.32
CA GLY A 131 31.89 -6.21 -14.12
C GLY A 131 33.28 -5.59 -14.20
N ALA A 132 33.64 -4.80 -13.19
CA ALA A 132 34.92 -4.11 -13.12
C ALA A 132 36.15 -5.06 -13.15
N LYS A 133 35.97 -6.31 -12.70
CA LYS A 133 37.06 -7.31 -12.62
C LYS A 133 36.79 -8.59 -13.42
N GLU A 134 35.53 -9.00 -13.54
CA GLU A 134 35.15 -10.29 -14.12
C GLU A 134 33.82 -10.23 -14.86
N LYS A 135 33.55 -11.23 -15.70
CA LYS A 135 32.23 -11.42 -16.32
C LYS A 135 31.22 -11.77 -15.23
N VAL A 136 30.05 -11.13 -15.30
CA VAL A 136 28.95 -11.32 -14.35
C VAL A 136 27.66 -11.54 -15.10
N HIS A 137 26.69 -12.18 -14.47
CA HIS A 137 25.33 -12.30 -14.96
C HIS A 137 24.42 -11.40 -14.14
N LEU A 138 23.56 -10.67 -14.83
CA LEU A 138 22.45 -9.95 -14.23
C LEU A 138 21.19 -10.77 -14.43
N ILE A 139 20.50 -11.08 -13.34
CA ILE A 139 19.23 -11.77 -13.37
C ILE A 139 18.14 -10.78 -12.95
N TYR A 140 17.14 -10.65 -13.80
CA TYR A 140 15.98 -9.79 -13.57
C TYR A 140 14.79 -10.68 -13.26
N THR A 141 14.12 -10.43 -12.14
CA THR A 141 12.82 -11.03 -11.82
C THR A 141 11.84 -9.94 -11.43
N ILE A 142 10.61 -10.05 -11.93
CA ILE A 142 9.54 -9.08 -11.68
C ILE A 142 8.50 -9.78 -10.82
N ILE A 143 8.25 -9.22 -9.64
CA ILE A 143 7.45 -9.85 -8.60
C ILE A 143 6.44 -8.88 -8.03
N GLN A 144 5.38 -9.37 -7.38
CA GLN A 144 4.56 -8.50 -6.55
C GLN A 144 5.30 -8.21 -5.23
N ARG A 145 5.11 -7.01 -4.67
CA ARG A 145 5.79 -6.61 -3.41
C ARG A 145 5.48 -7.53 -2.23
N ASN A 146 4.31 -8.16 -2.20
CA ASN A 146 3.93 -9.14 -1.19
C ASN A 146 4.63 -10.52 -1.36
N GLU A 147 5.28 -10.79 -2.49
CA GLU A 147 6.03 -12.03 -2.77
C GLU A 147 7.55 -11.84 -2.54
N MET A 148 7.97 -10.65 -2.09
CA MET A 148 9.38 -10.28 -1.93
C MET A 148 10.14 -11.23 -1.01
N GLU A 149 9.60 -11.49 0.17
CA GLU A 149 10.28 -12.30 1.19
C GLU A 149 10.56 -13.72 0.67
N GLU A 150 9.57 -14.35 0.03
CA GLU A 150 9.70 -15.68 -0.58
C GLU A 150 10.76 -15.72 -1.69
N VAL A 151 10.83 -14.68 -2.51
CA VAL A 151 11.83 -14.59 -3.60
C VAL A 151 13.23 -14.31 -3.06
N LEU A 152 13.36 -13.48 -2.04
CA LEU A 152 14.63 -13.25 -1.36
C LEU A 152 15.14 -14.51 -0.68
N ASP A 153 14.26 -15.32 -0.08
CA ASP A 153 14.64 -16.61 0.50
C ASP A 153 15.19 -17.57 -0.56
N ILE A 154 14.58 -17.62 -1.76
CA ILE A 154 15.10 -18.42 -2.87
C ILE A 154 16.52 -17.96 -3.27
N ILE A 155 16.72 -16.65 -3.38
CA ILE A 155 18.01 -16.05 -3.76
C ILE A 155 19.06 -16.31 -2.68
N ASN A 156 18.72 -16.12 -1.41
CA ASN A 156 19.62 -16.30 -0.28
C ASN A 156 19.99 -17.77 -0.05
N ASN A 157 19.06 -18.69 -0.26
CA ASN A 157 19.35 -20.14 -0.23
C ASN A 157 20.31 -20.56 -1.34
N PHE A 158 20.21 -19.94 -2.51
CA PHE A 158 21.13 -20.20 -3.62
C PHE A 158 22.52 -19.57 -3.38
N ASN A 159 22.55 -18.33 -2.89
CA ASN A 159 23.77 -17.64 -2.55
C ASN A 159 23.55 -16.72 -1.34
N PRO A 160 24.02 -17.11 -0.13
CA PRO A 160 23.88 -16.30 1.08
C PRO A 160 24.60 -14.93 1.01
N LYS A 161 25.52 -14.76 0.05
CA LYS A 161 26.22 -13.50 -0.23
C LYS A 161 25.79 -12.89 -1.56
N ALA A 162 24.55 -13.12 -1.98
CA ALA A 162 24.01 -12.55 -3.21
C ALA A 162 24.02 -11.02 -3.13
N PHE A 163 24.50 -10.38 -4.20
CA PHE A 163 24.38 -8.94 -4.38
C PHE A 163 23.16 -8.66 -5.26
N TYR A 164 22.19 -7.90 -4.76
CA TYR A 164 20.97 -7.58 -5.52
C TYR A 164 20.47 -6.16 -5.23
N THR A 165 19.73 -5.60 -6.18
CA THR A 165 18.98 -4.35 -6.02
C THR A 165 17.48 -4.59 -6.20
N ILE A 166 16.67 -3.78 -5.53
CA ILE A 166 15.21 -3.82 -5.61
C ILE A 166 14.76 -2.47 -6.17
N GLU A 167 14.02 -2.49 -7.26
CA GLU A 167 13.51 -1.30 -7.96
C GLU A 167 11.98 -1.33 -8.05
N ASP A 168 11.32 -0.21 -7.77
CA ASP A 168 9.86 -0.11 -7.92
C ASP A 168 9.46 0.06 -9.40
N VAL A 169 8.53 -0.77 -9.86
CA VAL A 169 8.03 -0.74 -11.24
C VAL A 169 6.63 -0.14 -11.29
N LYS A 170 6.46 0.92 -12.09
CA LYS A 170 5.20 1.67 -12.20
C LYS A 170 4.09 0.88 -12.91
N ALA A 171 4.43 0.16 -13.97
CA ALA A 171 3.49 -0.64 -14.75
C ALA A 171 4.21 -1.78 -15.46
N VAL A 172 3.52 -2.91 -15.62
CA VAL A 172 3.94 -4.03 -16.46
C VAL A 172 2.76 -4.37 -17.37
N ASN A 173 3.03 -4.52 -18.67
CA ASN A 173 1.97 -4.80 -19.65
C ASN A 173 1.64 -6.31 -19.66
N GLU A 174 2.66 -7.16 -19.77
CA GLU A 174 2.54 -8.62 -19.77
C GLU A 174 3.79 -9.25 -19.13
N GLY A 175 3.65 -10.43 -18.52
CA GLY A 175 4.75 -11.16 -17.87
C GLY A 175 4.31 -12.50 -17.27
N ILE A 176 5.27 -13.38 -16.97
CA ILE A 176 5.03 -14.64 -16.24
C ILE A 176 5.01 -14.31 -14.75
N PHE A 177 3.81 -14.13 -14.21
CA PHE A 177 3.59 -13.94 -12.78
C PHE A 177 3.12 -15.26 -12.15
N HIS A 178 3.45 -15.44 -10.87
CA HIS A 178 3.01 -16.60 -10.12
C HIS A 178 1.47 -16.69 -10.16
N PRO A 179 0.86 -17.83 -10.51
CA PRO A 179 -0.59 -17.91 -10.63
C PRO A 179 -1.20 -17.67 -9.24
N ARG A 180 -1.83 -16.49 -9.07
CA ARG A 180 -2.61 -16.19 -7.86
C ARG A 180 -3.58 -17.33 -7.62
N LYS A 181 -3.48 -18.02 -6.47
CA LYS A 181 -4.56 -18.88 -5.96
C LYS A 181 -5.84 -18.04 -5.99
N ARG A 182 -6.74 -18.40 -6.90
CA ARG A 182 -8.00 -17.71 -7.13
C ARG A 182 -8.85 -17.86 -5.85
N LYS A 183 -8.81 -16.87 -4.95
CA LYS A 183 -9.83 -16.77 -3.90
C LYS A 183 -11.16 -16.51 -4.61
N ASN A 184 -12.16 -17.35 -4.37
CA ASN A 184 -13.51 -17.19 -4.91
C ASN A 184 -14.08 -15.85 -4.42
N VAL A 185 -14.05 -14.82 -5.27
CA VAL A 185 -14.72 -13.55 -5.04
C VAL A 185 -15.96 -13.49 -5.94
N ILE A 186 -17.08 -13.17 -5.31
CA ILE A 186 -18.49 -13.09 -5.75
C ILE A 186 -18.66 -12.53 -7.19
N PRO A 187 -19.67 -13.00 -7.97
CA PRO A 187 -19.80 -12.80 -9.42
C PRO A 187 -20.39 -11.43 -9.82
N LEU A 188 -19.91 -10.33 -9.25
CA LEU A 188 -20.33 -8.96 -9.66
C LEU A 188 -19.34 -8.28 -10.61
N SER A 189 -18.20 -8.90 -10.92
CA SER A 189 -17.14 -8.32 -11.76
C SER A 189 -17.35 -8.49 -13.27
N ASN A 190 -18.38 -9.21 -13.71
CA ASN A 190 -18.64 -9.46 -15.14
C ASN A 190 -19.29 -8.26 -15.87
N ILE A 191 -19.83 -7.27 -15.15
CA ILE A 191 -20.49 -6.10 -15.78
C ILE A 191 -19.50 -5.02 -16.21
N LEU A 192 -18.30 -4.96 -15.61
CA LEU A 192 -17.31 -3.92 -15.90
C LEU A 192 -16.31 -4.31 -17.00
N ARG A 193 -16.40 -5.51 -17.57
CA ARG A 193 -15.43 -6.01 -18.56
C ARG A 193 -15.72 -5.57 -20.01
N GLU A 194 -16.92 -5.08 -20.29
CA GLU A 194 -17.29 -4.60 -21.64
C GLU A 194 -16.86 -3.16 -21.92
N TRP A 195 -16.54 -2.36 -20.90
CA TRP A 195 -16.24 -0.93 -21.08
C TRP A 195 -14.77 -0.60 -21.38
N ARG A 196 -13.98 -1.59 -21.81
CA ARG A 196 -12.55 -1.42 -22.14
C ARG A 196 -12.17 -1.88 -23.56
N ARG A 197 -13.14 -1.95 -24.47
CA ARG A 197 -12.90 -2.02 -25.91
C ARG A 197 -13.41 -0.74 -26.57
N GLY A 198 -12.53 0.25 -26.63
CA GLY A 198 -12.68 1.47 -27.43
C GLY A 198 -11.31 1.85 -27.95
N LYS A 199 -11.25 2.08 -29.27
CA LYS A 199 -10.08 2.27 -30.15
C LYS A 199 -8.95 3.12 -29.62
#